data_AF-A0A9J6C723-F1
#
_entry.id   AF-A0A9J6C723-F1
#
_cell.length_a   1.000
_cell.length_b   1.000
_cell.length_c   1.000
_cell.angle_alpha   90.00
_cell.angle_beta   90.00
_cell.angle_gamma   90.00
#
_symmetry.space_group_name_H-M   'P 1'
#
loop_
_entity.id
_entity.type
_entity.pdbx_description
1 polymer ?
#
loop_
_entity_poly.entity_id
_entity_poly.type
_entity_poly.pdbx_seq_one_letter_code
_entity_poly.pdbx_strand_id
1 'polypeptide(L)'
;MSNIDISAHKEKNERNKEEKFPIQINGTFPKHRHEVLNINGWGFKDSFFTLKNGHLTFTGNRYSMCNIPFKNARQHLLQLFNYDIINYKPHINPIHTEKDYPPSIENQAFVEALKNTNIDYSLDFNDRFFRCHGQSTRDFYILRYSKFQRIPDLVVWPKNHDDVVLIVKLANKHFSVLIPFGGGTNTTLSLNYTKKDSNRFYVSLDTSLMNRILWIDKESMLACIESGITGFDLSRALEKHGFTMGHEPDSIEFSTLGGWVATRSSGMKQQTYGNIEDIVMKITFVTSIGVMEKNFIAPRCSIGPNFDHVVMGSEGTLGVITKVVIKLHKFPSIRRFGSIIFPDFELGIKFMYDVSKFSQKPSNLRLIDNKHFQLGQVLRHNKTFMGDFIDLFKKHSVSIFFQYKMSKVALGTYLIEGEKDDVNAIETKLKKTAWKYWGISAGKKYGERAYLMTLTVCYIRDFFFDMGFLFDSIEPSVSWSKSWSMINAIMNVWKEETGKRNIFNILALRISQIYNNGVCVYFYYGIGPTTEYDQLQIFEELTNILRKAILTTGGNLSHHHGVGKKSSKWYPASVSRVGVDVFNAIKSKVDPKNVFDVGNLVEDKSRAKL
;
A
#
# COMPACT_ATOMS: atom_id res chain seq x y z
N MET A 1 22.93 -25.23 -54.41
CA MET A 1 23.58 -25.84 -53.23
C MET A 1 23.82 -24.72 -52.22
N SER A 2 22.80 -24.15 -51.57
CA SER A 2 22.13 -24.62 -50.34
C SER A 2 23.10 -24.89 -49.17
N ASN A 3 23.63 -23.81 -48.58
CA ASN A 3 24.11 -23.84 -47.20
C ASN A 3 22.98 -23.33 -46.30
N ILE A 4 22.28 -24.28 -45.70
CA ILE A 4 21.25 -24.08 -44.69
C ILE A 4 21.96 -23.66 -43.41
N ASP A 5 21.59 -22.50 -42.89
CA ASP A 5 22.11 -21.93 -41.65
C ASP A 5 21.56 -22.71 -40.44
N ILE A 6 22.40 -23.58 -39.87
CA ILE A 6 22.07 -24.49 -38.75
C ILE A 6 21.94 -23.72 -37.42
N SER A 7 22.22 -22.41 -37.40
CA SER A 7 22.09 -21.58 -36.19
C SER A 7 20.63 -21.30 -35.80
N ALA A 8 19.71 -21.20 -36.77
CA ALA A 8 18.30 -20.92 -36.52
C ALA A 8 17.51 -22.11 -35.94
N HIS A 9 18.06 -23.33 -35.99
CA HIS A 9 17.44 -24.53 -35.43
C HIS A 9 17.84 -24.81 -33.97
N LYS A 10 18.89 -24.17 -33.43
CA LYS A 10 19.22 -24.28 -32.00
C LYS A 10 18.38 -23.34 -31.12
N GLU A 11 18.01 -22.15 -31.60
CA GLU A 11 17.16 -21.21 -30.81
C GLU A 11 15.67 -21.57 -30.80
N LYS A 12 15.19 -22.37 -31.78
CA LYS A 12 13.80 -22.89 -31.76
C LYS A 12 13.62 -24.13 -30.88
N ASN A 13 14.70 -24.86 -30.57
CA ASN A 13 14.62 -26.08 -29.76
C ASN A 13 14.73 -25.86 -28.24
N GLU A 14 15.00 -24.65 -27.76
CA GLU A 14 14.94 -24.35 -26.31
C GLU A 14 13.53 -23.93 -25.83
N ARG A 15 12.57 -23.68 -26.73
CA ARG A 15 11.20 -23.25 -26.37
C ARG A 15 10.23 -24.39 -26.00
N ASN A 16 10.69 -25.64 -26.01
CA ASN A 16 9.89 -26.83 -25.67
C ASN A 16 10.49 -27.65 -24.52
N LYS A 17 11.15 -27.01 -23.53
CA LYS A 17 11.26 -27.64 -22.21
C LYS A 17 9.92 -27.43 -21.51
N GLU A 18 9.19 -28.52 -21.25
CA GLU A 18 8.05 -28.49 -20.33
C GLU A 18 8.47 -27.78 -19.03
N GLU A 19 7.91 -26.60 -18.79
CA GLU A 19 8.23 -25.79 -17.62
C GLU A 19 7.75 -26.53 -16.37
N LYS A 20 8.71 -27.00 -15.55
CA LYS A 20 8.39 -27.73 -14.31
C LYS A 20 7.92 -26.74 -13.24
N PHE A 21 6.62 -26.78 -12.95
CA PHE A 21 6.04 -26.17 -11.75
C PHE A 21 6.20 -27.13 -10.55
N PRO A 22 6.25 -26.62 -9.30
CA PRO A 22 6.20 -25.21 -8.90
C PRO A 22 7.50 -24.45 -9.18
N ILE A 23 7.40 -23.15 -9.47
CA ILE A 23 8.55 -22.26 -9.69
C ILE A 23 8.88 -21.53 -8.38
N GLN A 24 10.07 -21.79 -7.84
CA GLN A 24 10.63 -21.07 -6.69
C GLN A 24 11.15 -19.70 -7.10
N ILE A 25 10.71 -18.66 -6.40
CA ILE A 25 11.12 -17.29 -6.68
C ILE A 25 12.24 -16.89 -5.71
N ASN A 26 13.34 -16.39 -6.27
CA ASN A 26 14.35 -15.68 -5.50
C ASN A 26 13.80 -14.28 -5.15
N GLY A 27 13.22 -14.19 -3.96
CA GLY A 27 12.38 -13.07 -3.54
C GLY A 27 13.15 -11.88 -2.97
N THR A 28 12.42 -10.79 -2.78
CA THR A 28 12.91 -9.51 -2.23
C THR A 28 13.31 -9.62 -0.76
N PHE A 29 12.71 -10.54 0.01
CA PHE A 29 12.97 -10.69 1.43
C PHE A 29 13.98 -11.80 1.75
N PRO A 30 15.14 -11.49 2.36
CA PRO A 30 15.85 -12.49 3.16
C PRO A 30 15.06 -12.77 4.44
N LYS A 31 15.37 -13.89 5.13
CA LYS A 31 14.78 -14.19 6.45
C LYS A 31 15.08 -13.05 7.45
N HIS A 32 16.34 -12.66 7.54
CA HIS A 32 16.83 -11.57 8.36
C HIS A 32 16.69 -10.24 7.62
N ARG A 33 15.45 -9.72 7.59
CA ARG A 33 15.09 -8.54 6.79
C ARG A 33 15.91 -7.31 7.15
N HIS A 34 16.30 -7.19 8.41
CA HIS A 34 17.13 -6.12 8.92
C HIS A 34 18.54 -6.12 8.32
N GLU A 35 18.97 -7.09 7.53
CA GLU A 35 20.25 -7.05 6.80
C GLU A 35 20.18 -6.09 5.61
N VAL A 36 19.05 -6.08 4.88
CA VAL A 36 18.87 -5.33 3.61
C VAL A 36 17.85 -4.20 3.71
N LEU A 37 16.85 -4.33 4.59
CA LEU A 37 15.80 -3.34 4.82
C LEU A 37 16.12 -2.47 6.03
N ASN A 38 15.55 -1.27 6.00
CA ASN A 38 15.65 -0.35 7.10
C ASN A 38 14.82 -0.85 8.29
N ILE A 39 15.48 -1.06 9.45
CA ILE A 39 14.85 -1.56 10.67
C ILE A 39 14.01 -0.49 11.40
N ASN A 40 14.27 0.80 11.12
CA ASN A 40 13.59 1.93 11.76
C ASN A 40 12.98 2.90 10.73
N GLY A 41 12.76 2.42 9.51
CA GLY A 41 12.29 3.22 8.40
C GLY A 41 11.65 2.39 7.30
N TRP A 42 11.32 3.05 6.19
CA TRP A 42 10.80 2.41 4.99
C TRP A 42 11.93 1.88 4.12
N GLY A 43 11.66 0.74 3.48
CA GLY A 43 12.39 0.30 2.30
C GLY A 43 13.82 -0.17 2.55
N PHE A 44 14.67 -0.02 1.53
CA PHE A 44 16.03 -0.54 1.53
C PHE A 44 17.00 0.37 2.28
N LYS A 45 17.97 -0.21 3.00
CA LYS A 45 18.99 0.56 3.74
C LYS A 45 19.84 1.49 2.87
N ASP A 46 20.06 1.12 1.62
CA ASP A 46 20.89 1.89 0.68
C ASP A 46 20.15 3.10 0.06
N SER A 47 18.85 3.24 0.33
CA SER A 47 17.96 4.20 -0.32
C SER A 47 17.35 5.14 0.72
N PHE A 48 17.91 6.33 0.85
CA PHE A 48 17.41 7.37 1.76
C PHE A 48 17.77 8.76 1.24
N PHE A 49 17.09 9.79 1.76
CA PHE A 49 17.45 11.18 1.46
C PHE A 49 18.55 11.68 2.38
N THR A 50 19.52 12.38 1.81
CA THR A 50 20.63 13.00 2.54
C THR A 50 21.03 14.31 1.89
N LEU A 51 21.86 15.09 2.58
CA LEU A 51 22.47 16.31 2.04
C LEU A 51 23.89 16.01 1.57
N LYS A 52 24.14 16.18 0.27
CA LYS A 52 25.48 16.16 -0.33
C LYS A 52 25.80 17.54 -0.89
N ASN A 53 26.89 18.16 -0.43
CA ASN A 53 27.32 19.50 -0.87
C ASN A 53 26.18 20.55 -0.80
N GLY A 54 25.37 20.53 0.26
CA GLY A 54 24.24 21.45 0.45
C GLY A 54 23.00 21.16 -0.40
N HIS A 55 23.00 20.07 -1.18
CA HIS A 55 21.87 19.65 -2.00
C HIS A 55 21.25 18.35 -1.48
N LEU A 56 19.91 18.34 -1.41
CA LEU A 56 19.15 17.12 -1.18
C LEU A 56 19.47 16.10 -2.29
N THR A 57 19.80 14.88 -1.91
CA THR A 57 20.17 13.78 -2.80
C THR A 57 19.57 12.49 -2.26
N PHE A 58 19.03 11.66 -3.15
CA PHE A 58 18.53 10.34 -2.80
C PHE A 58 19.64 9.30 -3.06
N THR A 59 20.00 8.46 -2.10
CA THR A 59 21.15 7.54 -2.21
C THR A 59 20.81 6.25 -2.98
N GLY A 60 21.82 5.40 -3.20
CA GLY A 60 21.65 4.05 -3.75
C GLY A 60 21.73 4.00 -5.28
N ASN A 61 21.22 2.93 -5.88
CA ASN A 61 21.18 2.74 -7.35
C ASN A 61 19.88 2.05 -7.83
N ARG A 62 18.87 1.94 -6.96
CA ARG A 62 17.62 1.21 -7.22
C ARG A 62 16.62 1.99 -8.06
N TYR A 63 16.64 3.32 -7.93
CA TYR A 63 15.68 4.20 -8.56
C TYR A 63 16.38 5.17 -9.50
N SER A 64 15.69 5.60 -10.56
CA SER A 64 16.27 6.51 -11.57
C SER A 64 16.65 7.89 -11.05
N MET A 65 16.21 8.25 -9.84
CA MET A 65 16.54 9.52 -9.16
C MET A 65 17.73 9.41 -8.19
N CYS A 66 18.34 8.23 -8.04
CA CYS A 66 19.46 8.02 -7.12
C CYS A 66 20.72 8.79 -7.56
N ASN A 67 21.43 9.36 -6.59
CA ASN A 67 22.66 10.14 -6.72
C ASN A 67 22.57 11.37 -7.63
N ILE A 68 21.37 11.87 -7.90
CA ILE A 68 21.17 13.11 -8.65
C ILE A 68 20.78 14.24 -7.67
N PRO A 69 21.49 15.38 -7.65
CA PRO A 69 21.20 16.46 -6.71
C PRO A 69 19.93 17.23 -7.11
N PHE A 70 19.03 17.44 -6.15
CA PHE A 70 17.84 18.28 -6.30
C PHE A 70 18.18 19.75 -6.00
N LYS A 71 18.77 20.43 -6.99
CA LYS A 71 19.34 21.78 -6.83
C LYS A 71 18.40 22.82 -6.23
N ASN A 72 17.11 22.75 -6.59
CA ASN A 72 16.10 23.72 -6.15
C ASN A 72 15.32 23.26 -4.90
N ALA A 73 15.59 22.06 -4.36
CA ALA A 73 14.81 21.50 -3.26
C ALA A 73 14.84 22.38 -2.01
N ARG A 74 16.01 22.94 -1.65
CA ARG A 74 16.17 23.81 -0.47
C ARG A 74 15.24 25.02 -0.52
N GLN A 75 15.27 25.76 -1.62
CA GLN A 75 14.44 26.95 -1.78
C GLN A 75 12.94 26.62 -1.74
N HIS A 76 12.52 25.55 -2.44
CA HIS A 76 11.12 25.14 -2.43
C HIS A 76 10.66 24.67 -1.04
N LEU A 77 11.48 23.88 -0.35
CA LEU A 77 11.15 23.39 0.99
C LEU A 77 11.12 24.54 2.01
N LEU A 78 12.04 25.51 1.91
CA LEU A 78 11.99 26.71 2.75
C LEU A 78 10.72 27.53 2.51
N GLN A 79 10.28 27.67 1.25
CA GLN A 79 9.04 28.37 0.92
C GLN A 79 7.77 27.63 1.37
N LEU A 80 7.77 26.30 1.27
CA LEU A 80 6.61 25.47 1.62
C LEU A 80 6.47 25.24 3.12
N PHE A 81 7.58 25.00 3.81
CA PHE A 81 7.61 24.57 5.21
C PHE A 81 8.09 25.65 6.18
N ASN A 82 8.54 26.80 5.69
CA ASN A 82 9.21 27.81 6.50
C ASN A 82 10.36 27.22 7.35
N TYR A 83 11.01 26.17 6.85
CA TYR A 83 12.09 25.45 7.52
C TYR A 83 13.22 25.18 6.53
N ASP A 84 14.45 25.55 6.91
CA ASP A 84 15.61 25.31 6.08
C ASP A 84 16.10 23.87 6.24
N ILE A 85 16.17 23.15 5.13
CA ILE A 85 16.68 21.77 5.12
C ILE A 85 18.15 21.68 5.51
N ILE A 86 18.93 22.76 5.52
CA ILE A 86 20.29 22.71 6.09
C ILE A 86 20.26 22.43 7.59
N ASN A 87 19.16 22.77 8.27
CA ASN A 87 18.92 22.38 9.66
C ASN A 87 18.43 20.94 9.80
N TYR A 88 18.40 20.17 8.70
CA TYR A 88 18.21 18.72 8.74
C TYR A 88 19.29 18.11 9.62
N LYS A 89 18.87 17.66 10.79
CA LYS A 89 19.68 16.83 11.68
C LYS A 89 18.95 15.50 11.74
N PRO A 90 19.48 14.44 11.09
CA PRO A 90 18.84 13.15 11.19
C PRO A 90 18.75 12.79 12.67
N HIS A 91 17.53 12.52 13.14
CA HIS A 91 17.37 12.12 14.52
C HIS A 91 18.13 10.82 14.73
N ILE A 92 19.02 10.79 15.73
CA ILE A 92 19.69 9.54 16.12
C ILE A 92 18.63 8.68 16.79
N ASN A 93 18.03 7.79 16.00
CA ASN A 93 17.02 6.88 16.49
C ASN A 93 17.62 6.04 17.63
N PRO A 94 16.86 5.77 18.70
CA PRO A 94 17.31 4.87 19.74
C PRO A 94 17.65 3.53 19.08
N ILE A 95 18.87 3.04 19.33
CA ILE A 95 19.25 1.68 18.96
C ILE A 95 18.55 0.78 19.95
N HIS A 96 17.35 0.33 19.57
CA HIS A 96 16.58 -0.62 20.35
C HIS A 96 17.37 -1.92 20.51
N THR A 97 17.40 -2.41 21.73
CA THR A 97 18.01 -3.68 22.11
C THR A 97 17.00 -4.51 22.87
N GLU A 98 17.28 -5.80 23.06
CA GLU A 98 16.40 -6.69 23.82
C GLU A 98 16.12 -6.19 25.24
N LYS A 99 17.06 -5.48 25.87
CA LYS A 99 16.92 -4.92 27.22
C LYS A 99 15.89 -3.80 27.33
N ASP A 100 15.48 -3.22 26.19
CA ASP A 100 14.50 -2.15 26.15
C ASP A 100 13.06 -2.64 26.28
N TYR A 101 12.83 -3.95 26.16
CA TYR A 101 11.52 -4.59 26.11
C TYR A 101 11.33 -5.57 27.28
N PRO A 102 10.08 -5.86 27.67
CA PRO A 102 9.81 -6.93 28.62
C PRO A 102 10.41 -8.26 28.13
N PRO A 103 10.87 -9.14 29.04
CA PRO A 103 11.32 -10.47 28.67
C PRO A 103 10.28 -11.21 27.85
N SER A 104 10.75 -11.98 26.87
CA SER A 104 9.91 -12.88 26.08
C SER A 104 9.16 -13.83 27.01
N ILE A 105 7.86 -14.02 26.78
CA ILE A 105 7.11 -15.05 27.51
C ILE A 105 7.64 -16.41 27.09
N GLU A 106 7.86 -17.32 28.02
CA GLU A 106 8.33 -18.66 27.67
C GLU A 106 7.17 -19.59 27.34
N ASN A 107 7.31 -20.34 26.24
CA ASN A 107 6.46 -21.49 25.92
C ASN A 107 7.33 -22.63 25.40
N GLN A 108 8.01 -23.29 26.33
CA GLN A 108 8.96 -24.37 26.03
C GLN A 108 8.29 -25.51 25.24
N ALA A 109 7.06 -25.87 25.59
CA ALA A 109 6.32 -26.92 24.90
C ALA A 109 6.07 -26.59 23.41
N PHE A 110 5.72 -25.34 23.07
CA PHE A 110 5.58 -24.92 21.67
C PHE A 110 6.93 -24.94 20.95
N VAL A 111 7.99 -24.41 21.57
CA VAL A 111 9.33 -24.35 20.97
C VAL A 111 9.92 -25.74 20.74
N GLU A 112 9.77 -26.66 21.69
CA GLU A 112 10.18 -28.06 21.56
C GLU A 112 9.40 -28.78 20.46
N ALA A 113 8.08 -28.57 20.41
CA ALA A 113 7.25 -29.14 19.35
C ALA A 113 7.69 -28.62 17.97
N LEU A 114 8.07 -27.34 17.88
CA LEU A 114 8.59 -26.73 16.65
C LEU A 114 9.99 -27.24 16.28
N LYS A 115 10.88 -27.46 17.25
CA LYS A 115 12.21 -28.08 17.03
C LYS A 115 12.11 -29.48 16.43
N ASN A 116 11.06 -30.22 16.78
CA ASN A 116 10.77 -31.54 16.21
C ASN A 116 10.20 -31.47 14.78
N THR A 117 10.07 -30.26 14.22
CA THR A 117 9.72 -30.03 12.81
C THR A 117 10.94 -29.51 12.04
N ASN A 118 10.86 -29.50 10.71
CA ASN A 118 11.86 -28.87 9.84
C ASN A 118 11.52 -27.40 9.50
N ILE A 119 10.68 -26.75 10.31
CA ILE A 119 10.23 -25.37 10.09
C ILE A 119 11.23 -24.42 10.74
N ASP A 120 11.70 -23.47 9.94
CA ASP A 120 12.66 -22.47 10.39
C ASP A 120 12.00 -21.51 11.39
N TYR A 121 12.71 -21.18 12.46
CA TYR A 121 12.28 -20.21 13.47
C TYR A 121 13.45 -19.40 14.04
N SER A 122 13.14 -18.28 14.67
CA SER A 122 14.12 -17.39 15.30
C SER A 122 13.58 -16.80 16.59
N LEU A 123 14.46 -16.76 17.58
CA LEU A 123 14.29 -16.03 18.83
C LEU A 123 15.11 -14.73 18.83
N ASP A 124 15.83 -14.43 17.74
CA ASP A 124 16.67 -13.23 17.64
C ASP A 124 15.84 -11.95 17.79
N PHE A 125 16.40 -10.99 18.52
CA PHE A 125 15.74 -9.73 18.81
C PHE A 125 15.39 -8.95 17.53
N ASN A 126 16.32 -8.83 16.58
CA ASN A 126 16.08 -8.02 15.37
C ASN A 126 15.01 -8.66 14.49
N ASP A 127 14.96 -10.00 14.40
CA ASP A 127 13.91 -10.70 13.67
C ASP A 127 12.52 -10.47 14.27
N ARG A 128 12.41 -10.52 15.59
CA ARG A 128 11.16 -10.25 16.33
C ARG A 128 10.77 -8.77 16.21
N PHE A 129 11.73 -7.87 16.45
CA PHE A 129 11.53 -6.42 16.44
C PHE A 129 11.06 -5.92 15.07
N PHE A 130 11.67 -6.39 13.97
CA PHE A 130 11.26 -6.01 12.61
C PHE A 130 9.80 -6.36 12.30
N ARG A 131 9.23 -7.34 13.01
CA ARG A 131 7.88 -7.89 12.76
C ARG A 131 6.82 -7.40 13.74
N CYS A 132 7.16 -6.44 14.62
CA CYS A 132 6.23 -5.95 15.64
C CYS A 132 5.36 -4.75 15.19
N HIS A 133 5.60 -4.20 13.99
CA HIS A 133 5.01 -2.93 13.58
C HIS A 133 4.64 -2.88 12.09
N GLY A 134 3.80 -1.90 11.75
CA GLY A 134 3.52 -1.50 10.38
C GLY A 134 4.30 -0.25 9.96
N GLN A 135 3.66 0.56 9.12
CA GLN A 135 4.19 1.77 8.49
C GLN A 135 3.31 2.98 8.78
N SER A 136 2.49 2.94 9.84
CA SER A 136 1.71 4.10 10.25
C SER A 136 2.59 5.17 10.90
N THR A 137 2.12 6.41 10.94
CA THR A 137 2.82 7.52 11.61
C THR A 137 3.07 7.23 13.09
N ARG A 138 2.13 6.57 13.77
CA ARG A 138 2.31 6.15 15.17
C ARG A 138 3.39 5.09 15.30
N ASP A 139 3.43 4.10 14.42
CA ASP A 139 4.49 3.08 14.43
C ASP A 139 5.86 3.74 14.24
N PHE A 140 5.97 4.66 13.28
CA PHE A 140 7.19 5.43 13.02
C PHE A 140 7.59 6.29 14.21
N TYR A 141 6.62 6.95 14.85
CA TYR A 141 6.89 7.76 16.03
C TYR A 141 7.43 6.89 17.16
N ILE A 142 6.80 5.73 17.41
CA ILE A 142 7.25 4.82 18.45
C ILE A 142 8.63 4.25 18.13
N LEU A 143 8.89 3.80 16.90
CA LEU A 143 10.19 3.29 16.47
C LEU A 143 11.33 4.28 16.75
N ARG A 144 11.07 5.57 16.55
CA ARG A 144 12.12 6.60 16.51
C ARG A 144 12.23 7.44 17.77
N TYR A 145 11.15 7.57 18.53
CA TYR A 145 11.08 8.47 19.69
C TYR A 145 10.55 7.80 20.96
N SER A 146 10.14 6.53 20.90
CA SER A 146 9.60 5.81 22.05
C SER A 146 9.95 4.33 21.98
N LYS A 147 9.19 3.47 22.66
CA LYS A 147 9.35 2.00 22.66
C LYS A 147 7.98 1.34 22.53
N PHE A 148 7.91 0.24 21.79
CA PHE A 148 6.69 -0.58 21.79
C PHE A 148 6.48 -1.22 23.17
N GLN A 149 5.23 -1.43 23.54
CA GLN A 149 4.91 -2.10 24.81
C GLN A 149 5.37 -3.56 24.80
N ARG A 150 5.34 -4.20 23.63
CA ARG A 150 5.71 -5.59 23.43
C ARG A 150 6.04 -5.86 21.97
N ILE A 151 6.89 -6.86 21.75
CA ILE A 151 7.23 -7.42 20.44
C ILE A 151 6.89 -8.92 20.42
N PRO A 152 6.84 -9.58 19.24
CA PRO A 152 6.67 -11.03 19.16
C PRO A 152 7.73 -11.78 19.99
N ASP A 153 7.32 -12.89 20.59
CA ASP A 153 8.20 -13.76 21.40
C ASP A 153 9.04 -14.69 20.49
N LEU A 154 8.52 -15.02 19.29
CA LEU A 154 9.18 -15.88 18.31
C LEU A 154 8.74 -15.55 16.88
N VAL A 155 9.60 -15.82 15.91
CA VAL A 155 9.28 -15.75 14.47
C VAL A 155 9.37 -17.14 13.84
N VAL A 156 8.43 -17.51 12.98
CA VAL A 156 8.47 -18.74 12.17
C VAL A 156 8.35 -18.43 10.68
N TRP A 157 8.99 -19.26 9.84
CA TRP A 157 8.94 -19.15 8.38
C TRP A 157 8.47 -20.46 7.72
N PRO A 158 7.15 -20.63 7.53
CA PRO A 158 6.64 -21.70 6.68
C PRO A 158 7.12 -21.55 5.23
N LYS A 159 7.43 -22.67 4.59
CA LYS A 159 7.83 -22.76 3.16
C LYS A 159 6.68 -23.24 2.27
N ASN A 160 5.61 -23.75 2.86
CA ASN A 160 4.48 -24.33 2.14
C ASN A 160 3.21 -24.34 3.03
N HIS A 161 2.09 -24.75 2.43
CA HIS A 161 0.79 -24.85 3.09
C HIS A 161 0.78 -25.80 4.30
N ASP A 162 1.44 -26.96 4.19
CA ASP A 162 1.43 -27.98 5.25
C ASP A 162 2.20 -27.50 6.49
N ASP A 163 3.28 -26.73 6.30
CA ASP A 163 3.98 -26.06 7.40
C ASP A 163 3.03 -25.14 8.17
N VAL A 164 2.20 -24.36 7.47
CA VAL A 164 1.21 -23.47 8.09
C VAL A 164 0.17 -24.27 8.87
N VAL A 165 -0.36 -25.36 8.28
CA VAL A 165 -1.30 -26.27 8.96
C VAL A 165 -0.66 -26.82 10.24
N LEU A 166 0.60 -27.23 10.20
CA LEU A 166 1.33 -27.74 11.36
C LEU A 166 1.52 -26.66 12.43
N ILE A 167 1.98 -25.46 12.06
CA ILE A 167 2.14 -24.33 12.99
C ILE A 167 0.82 -23.99 13.69
N VAL A 168 -0.29 -23.94 12.94
CA VAL A 168 -1.62 -23.63 13.50
C VAL A 168 -2.09 -24.73 14.46
N LYS A 169 -1.83 -26.01 14.15
CA LYS A 169 -2.09 -27.12 15.08
C LYS A 169 -1.25 -27.00 16.36
N LEU A 170 0.04 -26.66 16.25
CA LEU A 170 0.91 -26.46 17.41
C LEU A 170 0.44 -25.28 18.26
N ALA A 171 0.07 -24.16 17.65
CA ALA A 171 -0.42 -22.98 18.36
C ALA A 171 -1.72 -23.28 19.12
N ASN A 172 -2.66 -24.01 18.50
CA ASN A 172 -3.87 -24.49 19.15
C ASN A 172 -3.62 -25.42 20.34
N LYS A 173 -2.61 -26.29 20.24
CA LYS A 173 -2.25 -27.26 21.27
C LYS A 173 -1.56 -26.58 22.47
N HIS A 174 -0.71 -25.60 22.19
CA HIS A 174 0.17 -24.96 23.17
C HIS A 174 -0.24 -23.53 23.54
N PHE A 175 -1.47 -23.11 23.18
CA PHE A 175 -2.05 -21.81 23.53
C PHE A 175 -1.21 -20.59 23.09
N SER A 176 -0.60 -20.67 21.92
CA SER A 176 0.17 -19.58 21.32
C SER A 176 -0.71 -18.72 20.40
N VAL A 177 -0.45 -17.42 20.37
CA VAL A 177 -1.05 -16.49 19.42
C VAL A 177 -0.23 -16.45 18.14
N LEU A 178 -0.90 -16.54 16.99
CA LEU A 178 -0.29 -16.38 15.68
C LEU A 178 -0.67 -15.02 15.08
N ILE A 179 0.34 -14.24 14.69
CA ILE A 179 0.15 -13.01 13.90
C ILE A 179 0.72 -13.27 12.50
N PRO A 180 -0.14 -13.42 11.47
CA PRO A 180 0.32 -13.54 10.09
C PRO A 180 1.05 -12.27 9.65
N PHE A 181 2.25 -12.45 9.10
CA PHE A 181 3.13 -11.36 8.67
C PHE A 181 3.54 -11.57 7.21
N GLY A 182 3.21 -10.59 6.37
CA GLY A 182 3.62 -10.55 4.97
C GLY A 182 4.72 -9.52 4.73
N GLY A 183 4.37 -8.42 4.08
CA GLY A 183 5.32 -7.33 3.79
C GLY A 183 5.66 -6.40 4.95
N GLY A 184 4.88 -6.41 6.04
CA GLY A 184 5.01 -5.42 7.12
C GLY A 184 4.55 -4.00 6.72
N THR A 185 3.79 -3.85 5.63
CA THR A 185 3.45 -2.55 5.02
C THR A 185 2.11 -1.95 5.46
N ASN A 186 1.46 -2.49 6.49
CA ASN A 186 0.14 -2.00 6.95
C ASN A 186 0.25 -0.58 7.54
N THR A 187 -0.77 0.25 7.40
CA THR A 187 -0.81 1.63 7.97
C THR A 187 -1.89 1.79 9.06
N THR A 188 -2.38 0.66 9.56
CA THR A 188 -3.59 0.51 10.37
C THR A 188 -3.30 -0.05 11.77
N LEU A 189 -2.02 -0.11 12.15
CA LEU A 189 -1.55 -0.71 13.41
C LEU A 189 -1.87 -2.21 13.49
N SER A 190 -2.09 -2.89 12.35
CA SER A 190 -2.65 -4.24 12.33
C SER A 190 -1.73 -5.28 12.98
N LEU A 191 -0.43 -5.01 13.10
CA LEU A 191 0.54 -5.92 13.71
C LEU A 191 0.84 -5.62 15.19
N ASN A 192 0.34 -4.49 15.70
CA ASN A 192 0.68 -4.07 17.06
C ASN A 192 0.04 -4.98 18.11
N TYR A 193 0.68 -5.04 19.27
CA TYR A 193 0.20 -5.78 20.42
C TYR A 193 -1.15 -5.26 20.97
N THR A 194 -2.01 -6.15 21.47
CA THR A 194 -3.30 -5.82 22.12
C THR A 194 -3.18 -5.96 23.64
N LYS A 195 -3.66 -4.98 24.42
CA LYS A 195 -3.50 -4.99 25.89
C LYS A 195 -4.26 -6.11 26.63
N LYS A 196 -5.26 -6.74 26.00
CA LYS A 196 -6.24 -7.58 26.72
C LYS A 196 -5.73 -8.96 27.12
N ASP A 197 -4.76 -9.55 26.42
CA ASP A 197 -4.24 -10.90 26.72
C ASP A 197 -2.70 -10.91 26.84
N SER A 198 -2.17 -10.05 27.74
CA SER A 198 -0.75 -9.78 28.05
C SER A 198 0.15 -10.98 28.34
N ASN A 199 -0.38 -12.21 28.42
CA ASN A 199 0.34 -13.34 29.01
C ASN A 199 0.48 -14.55 28.07
N ARG A 200 -0.03 -14.51 26.83
CA ARG A 200 0.17 -15.60 25.85
C ARG A 200 1.50 -15.47 25.11
N PHE A 201 1.94 -16.55 24.48
CA PHE A 201 3.14 -16.60 23.64
C PHE A 201 2.82 -16.16 22.21
N TYR A 202 3.38 -15.06 21.74
CA TYR A 202 3.10 -14.42 20.47
C TYR A 202 4.13 -14.84 19.41
N VAL A 203 3.63 -15.43 18.33
CA VAL A 203 4.43 -15.93 17.23
C VAL A 203 4.10 -15.12 15.98
N SER A 204 5.11 -14.44 15.43
CA SER A 204 5.01 -13.85 14.09
C SER A 204 5.17 -14.96 13.06
N LEU A 205 4.11 -15.25 12.30
CA LEU A 205 4.13 -16.22 11.22
C LEU A 205 4.44 -15.50 9.90
N ASP A 206 5.72 -15.50 9.51
CA ASP A 206 6.20 -14.79 8.33
C ASP A 206 6.06 -15.65 7.07
N THR A 207 5.19 -15.21 6.15
CA THR A 207 4.89 -15.95 4.92
C THR A 207 5.97 -15.82 3.84
N SER A 208 7.02 -15.02 4.02
CA SER A 208 7.92 -14.61 2.94
C SER A 208 8.64 -15.74 2.19
N LEU A 209 8.80 -16.91 2.79
CA LEU A 209 9.41 -18.08 2.14
C LEU A 209 8.40 -18.93 1.35
N MET A 210 7.11 -18.66 1.50
CA MET A 210 6.02 -19.31 0.79
C MET A 210 5.65 -18.44 -0.43
N ASN A 211 6.53 -18.41 -1.42
CA ASN A 211 6.52 -17.44 -2.52
C ASN A 211 6.60 -18.08 -3.92
N ARG A 212 6.18 -19.34 -4.07
CA ARG A 212 6.20 -20.06 -5.34
C ARG A 212 5.01 -19.75 -6.23
N ILE A 213 5.23 -19.76 -7.55
CA ILE A 213 4.14 -19.93 -8.52
C ILE A 213 3.89 -21.43 -8.66
N LEU A 214 2.71 -21.89 -8.26
CA LEU A 214 2.38 -23.33 -8.19
C LEU A 214 1.94 -23.88 -9.54
N TRP A 215 1.26 -23.09 -10.36
CA TRP A 215 0.94 -23.40 -11.75
C TRP A 215 0.45 -22.15 -12.48
N ILE A 216 0.54 -22.17 -13.82
CA ILE A 216 -0.05 -21.18 -14.73
C ILE A 216 -0.90 -21.92 -15.76
N ASP A 217 -2.17 -21.58 -15.83
CA ASP A 217 -3.08 -22.00 -16.90
C ASP A 217 -3.16 -20.87 -17.94
N LYS A 218 -2.51 -21.09 -19.08
CA LYS A 218 -2.40 -20.13 -20.17
C LYS A 218 -3.68 -20.03 -21.00
N GLU A 219 -4.55 -21.04 -20.94
CA GLU A 219 -5.80 -21.09 -21.69
C GLU A 219 -6.90 -20.36 -20.94
N SER A 220 -7.08 -20.68 -19.66
CA SER A 220 -8.04 -19.99 -18.78
C SER A 220 -7.54 -18.64 -18.26
N MET A 221 -6.26 -18.31 -18.49
CA MET A 221 -5.59 -17.12 -17.99
C MET A 221 -5.63 -17.04 -16.45
N LEU A 222 -5.18 -18.09 -15.78
CA LEU A 222 -5.16 -18.20 -14.32
C LEU A 222 -3.78 -18.60 -13.80
N ALA A 223 -3.47 -18.24 -12.56
CA ALA A 223 -2.31 -18.77 -11.84
C ALA A 223 -2.65 -19.06 -10.39
N CYS A 224 -2.12 -20.15 -9.84
CA CYS A 224 -2.13 -20.40 -8.40
C CYS A 224 -0.75 -20.10 -7.82
N ILE A 225 -0.74 -19.30 -6.77
CA ILE A 225 0.48 -18.72 -6.22
C ILE A 225 0.41 -18.79 -4.71
N GLU A 226 1.56 -19.02 -4.09
CA GLU A 226 1.69 -18.93 -2.65
C GLU A 226 1.62 -17.47 -2.16
N SER A 227 0.97 -17.28 -1.03
CA SER A 227 0.55 -15.97 -0.52
C SER A 227 1.70 -15.02 -0.14
N GLY A 228 2.89 -15.55 0.11
CA GLY A 228 4.04 -14.79 0.59
C GLY A 228 4.83 -14.05 -0.48
N ILE A 229 4.53 -14.27 -1.76
CA ILE A 229 5.20 -13.57 -2.84
C ILE A 229 4.92 -12.06 -2.78
N THR A 230 5.96 -11.24 -2.98
CA THR A 230 5.80 -9.78 -3.11
C THR A 230 5.20 -9.43 -4.46
N GLY A 231 4.56 -8.27 -4.57
CA GLY A 231 4.01 -7.84 -5.84
C GLY A 231 5.05 -7.57 -6.93
N PHE A 232 6.23 -7.08 -6.55
CA PHE A 232 7.32 -6.86 -7.49
C PHE A 232 7.87 -8.20 -8.03
N ASP A 233 8.08 -9.17 -7.14
CA ASP A 233 8.54 -10.51 -7.53
C ASP A 233 7.52 -11.24 -8.40
N LEU A 234 6.24 -11.16 -8.03
CA LEU A 234 5.16 -11.73 -8.80
C LEU A 234 5.08 -11.12 -10.20
N SER A 235 5.12 -9.79 -10.31
CA SER A 235 5.04 -9.10 -11.60
C SER A 235 6.18 -9.51 -12.53
N ARG A 236 7.42 -9.52 -12.01
CA ARG A 236 8.62 -9.93 -12.76
C ARG A 236 8.58 -11.40 -13.16
N ALA A 237 8.04 -12.27 -12.32
CA ALA A 237 7.91 -13.69 -12.61
C ALA A 237 6.86 -13.95 -13.71
N LEU A 238 5.68 -13.33 -13.62
CA LEU A 238 4.63 -13.46 -14.64
C LEU A 238 5.03 -12.85 -16.00
N GLU A 239 5.78 -11.74 -15.99
CA GLU A 239 6.26 -11.08 -17.21
C GLU A 239 7.13 -12.01 -18.06
N LYS A 240 7.96 -12.86 -17.43
CA LYS A 240 8.76 -13.88 -18.15
C LYS A 240 7.91 -14.88 -18.91
N HIS A 241 6.66 -15.09 -18.49
CA HIS A 241 5.70 -15.95 -19.17
C HIS A 241 4.73 -15.15 -20.07
N GLY A 242 4.95 -13.84 -20.27
CA GLY A 242 4.12 -12.98 -21.11
C GLY A 242 2.82 -12.50 -20.46
N PHE A 243 2.71 -12.59 -19.14
CA PHE A 243 1.50 -12.26 -18.40
C PHE A 243 1.70 -11.14 -17.37
N THR A 244 0.60 -10.56 -16.91
CA THR A 244 0.53 -9.66 -15.77
C THR A 244 -0.77 -9.85 -15.00
N MET A 245 -0.73 -9.65 -13.69
CA MET A 245 -1.93 -9.50 -12.85
C MET A 245 -2.44 -8.06 -12.86
N GLY A 246 -1.57 -7.09 -13.19
CA GLY A 246 -1.92 -5.67 -13.24
C GLY A 246 -2.18 -4.98 -11.90
N HIS A 247 -2.15 -5.71 -10.79
CA HIS A 247 -2.34 -5.16 -9.45
C HIS A 247 -1.07 -4.51 -8.90
N GLU A 248 -1.04 -3.19 -8.91
CA GLU A 248 0.13 -2.40 -8.52
C GLU A 248 -0.22 -1.41 -7.40
N PRO A 249 -0.29 -1.85 -6.12
CA PRO A 249 -0.41 -0.93 -4.99
C PRO A 249 0.89 -0.14 -4.81
N ASP A 250 0.82 1.04 -4.18
CA ASP A 250 1.99 1.90 -3.96
C ASP A 250 3.10 1.19 -3.13
N SER A 251 2.76 0.15 -2.38
CA SER A 251 3.66 -0.71 -1.59
C SER A 251 4.16 -1.97 -2.31
N ILE A 252 4.03 -2.06 -3.64
CA ILE A 252 4.28 -3.27 -4.45
C ILE A 252 5.64 -3.95 -4.19
N GLU A 253 6.68 -3.19 -3.88
CA GLU A 253 8.04 -3.70 -3.61
C GLU A 253 8.09 -4.65 -2.41
N PHE A 254 7.21 -4.47 -1.42
CA PHE A 254 7.26 -5.20 -0.16
C PHE A 254 5.94 -5.89 0.20
N SER A 255 4.80 -5.32 -0.19
CA SER A 255 3.50 -5.93 0.11
C SER A 255 3.30 -7.26 -0.65
N THR A 256 2.65 -8.22 0.01
CA THR A 256 2.51 -9.59 -0.47
C THR A 256 1.07 -9.90 -0.92
N LEU A 257 0.92 -10.91 -1.77
CA LEU A 257 -0.39 -11.37 -2.27
C LEU A 257 -1.38 -11.72 -1.14
N GLY A 258 -0.92 -12.40 -0.10
CA GLY A 258 -1.72 -12.70 1.09
C GLY A 258 -2.13 -11.45 1.85
N GLY A 259 -1.24 -10.47 1.98
CA GLY A 259 -1.54 -9.18 2.59
C GLY A 259 -2.62 -8.42 1.80
N TRP A 260 -2.51 -8.39 0.48
CA TRP A 260 -3.50 -7.76 -0.40
C TRP A 260 -4.91 -8.30 -0.21
N VAL A 261 -5.03 -9.62 -0.15
CA VAL A 261 -6.30 -10.31 0.13
C VAL A 261 -6.78 -9.97 1.54
N ALA A 262 -5.90 -10.07 2.54
CA ALA A 262 -6.24 -9.82 3.94
C ALA A 262 -6.72 -8.38 4.21
N THR A 263 -6.30 -7.40 3.41
CA THR A 263 -6.63 -5.98 3.62
C THR A 263 -7.53 -5.36 2.54
N ARG A 264 -7.98 -6.14 1.55
CA ARG A 264 -8.70 -5.64 0.36
C ARG A 264 -7.95 -4.50 -0.34
N SER A 265 -6.67 -4.73 -0.61
CA SER A 265 -5.83 -3.70 -1.24
C SER A 265 -6.34 -3.30 -2.63
N SER A 266 -6.14 -2.04 -3.00
CA SER A 266 -6.45 -1.50 -4.33
C SER A 266 -5.15 -1.16 -5.08
N GLY A 267 -5.09 -1.55 -6.35
CA GLY A 267 -3.95 -1.28 -7.22
C GLY A 267 -4.15 -0.03 -8.07
N MET A 268 -3.06 0.65 -8.43
CA MET A 268 -3.08 1.88 -9.25
C MET A 268 -3.81 1.70 -10.60
N LYS A 269 -3.86 0.47 -11.12
CA LYS A 269 -4.35 0.13 -12.46
C LYS A 269 -5.71 -0.58 -12.46
N GLN A 270 -6.46 -0.49 -11.34
CA GLN A 270 -7.72 -1.23 -11.16
C GLN A 270 -8.79 -0.92 -12.21
N GLN A 271 -8.72 0.22 -12.92
CA GLN A 271 -9.63 0.52 -14.03
C GLN A 271 -9.58 -0.53 -15.14
N THR A 272 -8.43 -1.18 -15.33
CA THR A 272 -8.23 -2.22 -16.35
C THR A 272 -8.32 -3.63 -15.74
N TYR A 273 -7.77 -3.84 -14.53
CA TYR A 273 -7.58 -5.18 -13.97
C TYR A 273 -8.47 -5.51 -12.77
N GLY A 274 -9.22 -4.53 -12.26
CA GLY A 274 -9.99 -4.64 -11.03
C GLY A 274 -9.16 -4.48 -9.76
N ASN A 275 -9.85 -4.43 -8.61
CA ASN A 275 -9.23 -4.52 -7.30
C ASN A 275 -8.98 -6.00 -6.95
N ILE A 276 -8.38 -6.27 -5.78
CA ILE A 276 -8.00 -7.63 -5.41
C ILE A 276 -9.20 -8.59 -5.37
N GLU A 277 -10.39 -8.11 -4.99
CA GLU A 277 -11.62 -8.88 -5.00
C GLU A 277 -12.11 -9.28 -6.39
N ASP A 278 -11.73 -8.53 -7.42
CA ASP A 278 -12.09 -8.82 -8.81
C ASP A 278 -11.08 -9.78 -9.45
N ILE A 279 -9.83 -9.75 -8.97
CA ILE A 279 -8.70 -10.54 -9.47
C ILE A 279 -8.70 -11.95 -8.89
N VAL A 280 -9.05 -12.12 -7.62
CA VAL A 280 -8.99 -13.40 -6.93
C VAL A 280 -10.14 -14.32 -7.33
N MET A 281 -9.80 -15.55 -7.69
CA MET A 281 -10.74 -16.60 -8.10
C MET A 281 -11.01 -17.63 -7.01
N LYS A 282 -10.00 -17.95 -6.20
CA LYS A 282 -10.08 -18.93 -5.11
C LYS A 282 -9.03 -18.61 -4.06
N ILE A 283 -9.39 -18.77 -2.78
CA ILE A 283 -8.46 -18.67 -1.65
C ILE A 283 -8.38 -20.04 -0.95
N THR A 284 -7.16 -20.47 -0.60
CA THR A 284 -6.93 -21.55 0.37
C THR A 284 -6.52 -20.92 1.70
N PHE A 285 -7.32 -21.14 2.74
CA PHE A 285 -7.23 -20.44 4.02
C PHE A 285 -7.15 -21.43 5.20
N VAL A 286 -6.10 -21.33 6.03
CA VAL A 286 -5.92 -22.18 7.21
C VAL A 286 -6.46 -21.45 8.43
N THR A 287 -7.54 -21.98 9.01
CA THR A 287 -8.14 -21.52 10.28
C THR A 287 -7.65 -22.39 11.43
N SER A 288 -8.01 -22.05 12.67
CA SER A 288 -7.65 -22.85 13.84
C SER A 288 -8.29 -24.25 13.82
N ILE A 289 -9.44 -24.41 13.14
CA ILE A 289 -10.21 -25.66 13.14
C ILE A 289 -10.04 -26.49 11.86
N GLY A 290 -9.36 -25.96 10.85
CA GLY A 290 -9.18 -26.63 9.57
C GLY A 290 -8.98 -25.69 8.38
N VAL A 291 -8.92 -26.28 7.19
CA VAL A 291 -8.74 -25.55 5.93
C VAL A 291 -10.10 -25.18 5.35
N MET A 292 -10.26 -23.90 5.02
CA MET A 292 -11.42 -23.36 4.30
C MET A 292 -10.99 -23.08 2.85
N GLU A 293 -11.58 -23.80 1.91
CA GLU A 293 -11.38 -23.59 0.47
C GLU A 293 -12.53 -24.13 -0.38
N LYS A 294 -12.66 -23.63 -1.61
CA LYS A 294 -13.59 -24.19 -2.60
C LYS A 294 -12.99 -25.43 -3.27
N ASN A 295 -13.82 -26.43 -3.59
CA ASN A 295 -13.38 -27.64 -4.29
C ASN A 295 -13.27 -27.49 -5.83
N PHE A 296 -13.50 -26.30 -6.37
CA PHE A 296 -13.49 -26.04 -7.80
C PHE A 296 -12.95 -24.64 -8.12
N ILE A 297 -12.63 -24.40 -9.39
CA ILE A 297 -12.30 -23.09 -9.94
C ILE A 297 -13.27 -22.86 -11.11
N ALA A 298 -14.13 -21.86 -11.00
CA ALA A 298 -15.11 -21.50 -12.02
C ALA A 298 -15.25 -19.97 -12.07
N PRO A 299 -15.54 -19.37 -13.24
CA PRO A 299 -15.57 -17.92 -13.40
C PRO A 299 -16.63 -17.23 -12.52
N ARG A 300 -17.75 -17.91 -12.26
CA ARG A 300 -18.84 -17.41 -11.41
C ARG A 300 -19.67 -18.59 -10.89
N CYS A 301 -20.19 -18.48 -9.67
CA CYS A 301 -21.13 -19.45 -9.09
C CYS A 301 -22.28 -18.75 -8.34
N SER A 302 -23.34 -19.49 -8.02
CA SER A 302 -24.50 -19.03 -7.26
C SER A 302 -24.93 -20.11 -6.27
N ILE A 303 -24.08 -20.38 -5.28
CA ILE A 303 -24.20 -21.51 -4.36
C ILE A 303 -24.22 -21.05 -2.89
N GLY A 304 -24.92 -19.95 -2.61
CA GLY A 304 -24.94 -19.30 -1.31
C GLY A 304 -23.83 -18.23 -1.15
N PRO A 305 -23.53 -17.80 0.10
CA PRO A 305 -22.51 -16.79 0.36
C PRO A 305 -21.12 -17.19 -0.14
N ASN A 306 -20.39 -16.24 -0.72
CA ASN A 306 -19.02 -16.47 -1.16
C ASN A 306 -18.04 -16.30 0.01
N PHE A 307 -17.58 -17.41 0.59
CA PHE A 307 -16.65 -17.39 1.73
C PHE A 307 -15.28 -16.78 1.42
N ASP A 308 -14.88 -16.65 0.15
CA ASP A 308 -13.68 -15.87 -0.18
C ASP A 308 -13.81 -14.41 0.28
N HIS A 309 -15.03 -13.83 0.27
CA HIS A 309 -15.28 -12.49 0.80
C HIS A 309 -15.32 -12.42 2.34
N VAL A 310 -15.45 -13.56 3.02
CA VAL A 310 -15.26 -13.62 4.49
C VAL A 310 -13.76 -13.56 4.82
N VAL A 311 -12.92 -14.15 3.96
CA VAL A 311 -11.46 -14.09 4.12
C VAL A 311 -10.88 -12.73 3.71
N MET A 312 -11.38 -12.14 2.61
CA MET A 312 -10.92 -10.83 2.14
C MET A 312 -11.28 -9.72 3.15
N GLY A 313 -10.28 -8.99 3.61
CA GLY A 313 -10.48 -7.95 4.63
C GLY A 313 -10.53 -8.47 6.06
N SER A 314 -10.21 -9.76 6.29
CA SER A 314 -10.14 -10.34 7.64
C SER A 314 -8.94 -9.87 8.47
N GLU A 315 -7.94 -9.21 7.86
CA GLU A 315 -6.78 -8.61 8.52
C GLU A 315 -6.05 -9.54 9.51
N GLY A 316 -5.95 -10.82 9.17
CA GLY A 316 -5.25 -11.84 9.96
C GLY A 316 -6.01 -12.33 11.20
N THR A 317 -7.26 -11.94 11.39
CA THR A 317 -8.05 -12.27 12.59
C THR A 317 -8.67 -13.67 12.57
N LEU A 318 -8.77 -14.30 11.41
CA LEU A 318 -9.49 -15.58 11.23
C LEU A 318 -8.58 -16.77 10.89
N GLY A 319 -7.33 -16.52 10.50
CA GLY A 319 -6.50 -17.55 9.88
C GLY A 319 -5.36 -17.01 9.02
N VAL A 320 -4.72 -17.92 8.28
CA VAL A 320 -3.61 -17.65 7.36
C VAL A 320 -4.01 -17.98 5.93
N ILE A 321 -3.87 -17.02 5.02
CA ILE A 321 -4.02 -17.25 3.58
C ILE A 321 -2.74 -17.94 3.09
N THR A 322 -2.84 -19.13 2.49
CA THR A 322 -1.66 -19.87 2.03
C THR A 322 -1.47 -19.89 0.52
N LYS A 323 -2.57 -20.01 -0.23
CA LYS A 323 -2.56 -20.06 -1.69
C LYS A 323 -3.69 -19.20 -2.22
N VAL A 324 -3.46 -18.56 -3.37
CA VAL A 324 -4.46 -17.73 -4.04
C VAL A 324 -4.42 -18.05 -5.53
N VAL A 325 -5.59 -18.32 -6.11
CA VAL A 325 -5.75 -18.38 -7.57
C VAL A 325 -6.17 -17.00 -8.05
N ILE A 326 -5.45 -16.45 -9.01
CA ILE A 326 -5.67 -15.11 -9.58
C ILE A 326 -5.96 -15.17 -11.07
N LYS A 327 -6.64 -14.15 -11.58
CA LYS A 327 -6.74 -13.85 -13.01
C LYS A 327 -5.43 -13.30 -13.55
N LEU A 328 -5.11 -13.68 -14.78
CA LEU A 328 -4.01 -13.16 -15.57
C LEU A 328 -4.53 -12.39 -16.78
N HIS A 329 -3.70 -11.46 -17.24
CA HIS A 329 -3.87 -10.76 -18.50
C HIS A 329 -2.58 -10.88 -19.31
N LYS A 330 -2.69 -10.78 -20.63
CA LYS A 330 -1.49 -10.66 -21.47
C LYS A 330 -0.76 -9.39 -21.10
N PHE A 331 0.57 -9.43 -21.17
CA PHE A 331 1.37 -8.23 -21.00
C PHE A 331 1.02 -7.23 -22.12
N PRO A 332 0.74 -5.95 -21.78
CA PRO A 332 0.25 -4.98 -22.75
C PRO A 332 1.33 -4.61 -23.77
N SER A 333 0.95 -4.51 -25.05
CA SER A 333 1.87 -4.14 -26.13
C SER A 333 2.30 -2.67 -26.07
N ILE A 334 1.44 -1.80 -25.52
CA ILE A 334 1.71 -0.36 -25.39
C ILE A 334 1.40 0.11 -23.96
N ARG A 335 2.28 0.98 -23.44
CA ARG A 335 2.05 1.82 -22.25
C ARG A 335 2.25 3.28 -22.61
N ARG A 336 1.22 4.11 -22.38
CA ARG A 336 1.23 5.54 -22.71
C ARG A 336 0.93 6.39 -21.48
N PHE A 337 1.92 7.17 -21.08
CA PHE A 337 1.79 8.17 -20.01
C PHE A 337 1.38 9.52 -20.58
N GLY A 338 0.59 10.26 -19.80
CA GLY A 338 0.27 11.65 -20.10
C GLY A 338 -0.18 12.42 -18.88
N SER A 339 -0.42 13.71 -19.09
CA SER A 339 -0.87 14.62 -18.04
C SER A 339 -1.69 15.76 -18.62
N ILE A 340 -2.55 16.35 -17.78
CA ILE A 340 -3.52 17.39 -18.12
C ILE A 340 -3.55 18.41 -16.98
N ILE A 341 -3.43 19.69 -17.29
CA ILE A 341 -3.53 20.76 -16.30
C ILE A 341 -4.93 21.36 -16.34
N PHE A 342 -5.53 21.55 -15.18
CA PHE A 342 -6.83 22.19 -15.00
C PHE A 342 -6.69 23.52 -14.26
N PRO A 343 -7.61 24.48 -14.47
CA PRO A 343 -7.56 25.78 -13.78
C PRO A 343 -7.64 25.65 -12.25
N ASP A 344 -8.41 24.67 -11.77
CA ASP A 344 -8.54 24.31 -10.37
C ASP A 344 -8.90 22.83 -10.18
N PHE A 345 -8.90 22.40 -8.92
CA PHE A 345 -9.20 21.03 -8.53
C PHE A 345 -10.68 20.65 -8.76
N GLU A 346 -11.61 21.61 -8.67
CA GLU A 346 -13.04 21.35 -8.85
C GLU A 346 -13.37 20.99 -10.30
N LEU A 347 -12.83 21.75 -11.26
CA LEU A 347 -12.96 21.45 -12.69
C LEU A 347 -12.30 20.11 -13.04
N GLY A 348 -11.15 19.80 -12.41
CA GLY A 348 -10.54 18.49 -12.51
C GLY A 348 -11.46 17.37 -12.01
N ILE A 349 -12.20 17.57 -10.91
CA ILE A 349 -13.18 16.61 -10.38
C ILE A 349 -14.32 16.38 -11.38
N LYS A 350 -14.86 17.45 -11.98
CA LYS A 350 -15.92 17.34 -13.00
C LYS A 350 -15.44 16.56 -14.23
N PHE A 351 -14.20 16.79 -14.65
CA PHE A 351 -13.54 15.95 -15.66
C PHE A 351 -13.46 14.48 -15.24
N MET A 352 -13.00 14.20 -14.02
CA MET A 352 -12.91 12.82 -13.49
C MET A 352 -14.28 12.13 -13.45
N TYR A 353 -15.33 12.87 -13.10
CA TYR A 353 -16.71 12.40 -13.13
C TYR A 353 -17.14 11.98 -14.53
N ASP A 354 -16.91 12.80 -15.56
CA ASP A 354 -17.26 12.45 -16.94
C ASP A 354 -16.47 11.25 -17.45
N VAL A 355 -15.17 11.15 -17.12
CA VAL A 355 -14.34 10.00 -17.48
C VAL A 355 -14.82 8.73 -16.78
N SER A 356 -15.37 8.83 -15.56
CA SER A 356 -15.96 7.69 -14.86
C SER A 356 -17.12 7.05 -15.62
N LYS A 357 -17.75 7.77 -16.56
CA LYS A 357 -18.84 7.27 -17.40
C LYS A 357 -18.36 6.63 -18.69
N PHE A 358 -17.06 6.58 -18.94
CA PHE A 358 -16.54 5.89 -20.12
C PHE A 358 -16.68 4.37 -19.95
N SER A 359 -17.00 3.68 -21.04
CA SER A 359 -16.96 2.21 -21.12
C SER A 359 -15.54 1.70 -20.89
N GLN A 360 -14.57 2.26 -21.60
CA GLN A 360 -13.14 2.04 -21.39
C GLN A 360 -12.49 3.29 -20.80
N LYS A 361 -11.79 3.09 -19.67
CA LYS A 361 -11.12 4.15 -18.91
C LYS A 361 -9.60 3.98 -19.06
N PRO A 362 -8.82 5.05 -18.90
CA PRO A 362 -7.38 4.91 -18.73
C PRO A 362 -7.07 3.98 -17.55
N SER A 363 -6.06 3.12 -17.69
CA SER A 363 -5.66 2.13 -16.68
C SER A 363 -5.37 2.79 -15.33
N ASN A 364 -4.69 3.94 -15.34
CA ASN A 364 -4.57 4.82 -14.19
C ASN A 364 -5.00 6.25 -14.54
N LEU A 365 -5.71 6.90 -13.62
CA LEU A 365 -6.05 8.31 -13.70
C LEU A 365 -6.09 8.91 -12.31
N ARG A 366 -5.19 9.87 -12.06
CA ARG A 366 -5.06 10.58 -10.78
C ARG A 366 -5.23 12.07 -11.00
N LEU A 367 -5.85 12.77 -10.04
CA LEU A 367 -5.90 14.24 -9.99
C LEU A 367 -5.20 14.68 -8.71
N ILE A 368 -4.25 15.60 -8.80
CA ILE A 368 -3.60 16.20 -7.63
C ILE A 368 -3.87 17.70 -7.57
N ASP A 369 -4.05 18.22 -6.36
CA ASP A 369 -4.21 19.66 -6.15
C ASP A 369 -2.88 20.40 -6.29
N ASN A 370 -2.94 21.73 -6.17
CA ASN A 370 -1.77 22.58 -6.31
C ASN A 370 -0.69 22.30 -5.25
N LYS A 371 -1.10 22.07 -4.00
CA LYS A 371 -0.17 21.81 -2.89
C LYS A 371 0.59 20.50 -3.10
N HIS A 372 -0.12 19.43 -3.45
CA HIS A 372 0.50 18.15 -3.81
C HIS A 372 1.43 18.32 -5.01
N PHE A 373 0.98 19.04 -6.03
CA PHE A 373 1.78 19.29 -7.22
C PHE A 373 3.10 20.02 -6.88
N GLN A 374 3.05 21.05 -6.02
CA GLN A 374 4.21 21.79 -5.53
C GLN A 374 5.18 20.89 -4.73
N LEU A 375 4.67 20.01 -3.87
CA LEU A 375 5.50 19.01 -3.18
C LEU A 375 6.24 18.12 -4.19
N GLY A 376 5.56 17.70 -5.26
CA GLY A 376 6.18 16.96 -6.35
C GLY A 376 7.27 17.73 -7.11
N GLN A 377 7.28 19.07 -7.05
CA GLN A 377 8.31 19.89 -7.69
C GLN A 377 9.63 19.93 -6.90
N VAL A 378 9.60 19.68 -5.59
CA VAL A 378 10.81 19.68 -4.73
C VAL A 378 11.89 18.75 -5.30
N LEU A 379 11.50 17.61 -5.86
CA LEU A 379 12.41 16.60 -6.36
C LEU A 379 12.79 16.80 -7.84
N ARG A 380 12.76 18.04 -8.36
CA ARG A 380 13.09 18.35 -9.76
C ARG A 380 14.56 18.72 -9.92
N HIS A 381 15.15 18.25 -11.02
CA HIS A 381 16.56 18.44 -11.29
C HIS A 381 16.89 19.82 -11.90
N ASN A 382 16.24 20.26 -13.01
CA ASN A 382 16.86 21.30 -13.85
C ASN A 382 15.96 22.37 -14.52
N LYS A 383 14.69 22.59 -14.14
CA LYS A 383 13.91 23.80 -14.55
C LYS A 383 12.84 24.18 -13.53
N THR A 384 12.56 25.49 -13.42
CA THR A 384 11.43 26.04 -12.65
C THR A 384 10.11 25.79 -13.35
N PHE A 385 9.09 25.39 -12.57
CA PHE A 385 7.72 25.11 -13.01
C PHE A 385 7.11 26.18 -13.94
N MET A 386 7.34 27.45 -13.63
CA MET A 386 6.79 28.57 -14.39
C MET A 386 7.30 28.58 -15.84
N GLY A 387 8.52 28.10 -16.10
CA GLY A 387 9.09 27.99 -17.44
C GLY A 387 8.37 26.95 -18.31
N ASP A 388 8.08 25.77 -17.77
CA ASP A 388 7.38 24.74 -18.55
C ASP A 388 5.93 25.13 -18.84
N PHE A 389 5.29 25.85 -17.91
CA PHE A 389 3.94 26.35 -18.11
C PHE A 389 3.92 27.44 -19.18
N ILE A 390 4.84 28.42 -19.11
CA ILE A 390 4.98 29.44 -20.14
C ILE A 390 5.18 28.78 -21.52
N ASP A 391 6.03 27.77 -21.63
CA ASP A 391 6.26 27.06 -22.90
C ASP A 391 5.00 26.29 -23.37
N LEU A 392 4.27 25.65 -22.45
CA LEU A 392 3.04 24.94 -22.75
C LEU A 392 1.92 25.87 -23.23
N PHE A 393 1.78 27.02 -22.55
CA PHE A 393 0.78 28.04 -22.85
C PHE A 393 1.16 28.92 -24.04
N LYS A 394 2.44 29.01 -24.43
CA LYS A 394 2.84 29.58 -25.74
C LYS A 394 2.42 28.68 -26.91
N LYS A 395 2.37 27.37 -26.69
CA LYS A 395 1.94 26.38 -27.69
C LYS A 395 0.41 26.35 -27.88
N HIS A 396 -0.34 26.83 -26.90
CA HIS A 396 -1.80 26.97 -26.94
C HIS A 396 -2.16 28.47 -27.00
N SER A 397 -3.38 28.86 -27.38
CA SER A 397 -3.71 30.30 -27.55
C SER A 397 -3.49 31.11 -26.26
N VAL A 398 -2.82 32.26 -26.39
CA VAL A 398 -2.42 33.17 -25.28
C VAL A 398 -3.61 33.65 -24.43
N SER A 399 -4.83 33.70 -24.97
CA SER A 399 -6.03 34.12 -24.25
C SER A 399 -6.44 33.17 -23.11
N ILE A 400 -6.13 31.88 -23.21
CA ILE A 400 -6.45 30.88 -22.18
C ILE A 400 -5.53 31.03 -20.96
N PHE A 401 -4.29 31.48 -21.16
CA PHE A 401 -3.30 31.67 -20.10
C PHE A 401 -3.75 32.67 -19.02
N PHE A 402 -4.42 33.75 -19.42
CA PHE A 402 -4.90 34.79 -18.50
C PHE A 402 -5.99 34.32 -17.52
N GLN A 403 -6.58 33.14 -17.72
CA GLN A 403 -7.61 32.59 -16.84
C GLN A 403 -7.06 31.69 -15.72
N TYR A 404 -5.77 31.31 -15.75
CA TYR A 404 -5.22 30.35 -14.78
C TYR A 404 -4.51 31.07 -13.65
N LYS A 405 -5.00 30.86 -12.42
CA LYS A 405 -4.25 31.23 -11.22
C LYS A 405 -3.30 30.09 -10.87
N MET A 406 -1.99 30.31 -11.04
CA MET A 406 -0.96 29.27 -10.79
C MET A 406 -0.98 28.69 -9.37
N SER A 407 -1.54 29.40 -8.40
CA SER A 407 -1.75 28.93 -7.03
C SER A 407 -2.94 27.98 -6.85
N LYS A 408 -3.78 27.82 -7.89
CA LYS A 408 -4.99 26.98 -7.85
C LYS A 408 -4.94 25.79 -8.79
N VAL A 409 -4.03 25.79 -9.76
CA VAL A 409 -4.00 24.76 -10.81
C VAL A 409 -3.90 23.35 -10.23
N ALA A 410 -4.64 22.44 -10.84
CA ALA A 410 -4.59 21.01 -10.55
C ALA A 410 -3.96 20.25 -11.71
N LEU A 411 -3.33 19.11 -11.41
CA LEU A 411 -2.70 18.25 -12.41
C LEU A 411 -3.39 16.89 -12.42
N GLY A 412 -3.96 16.53 -13.57
CA GLY A 412 -4.33 15.17 -13.91
C GLY A 412 -3.14 14.42 -14.50
N THR A 413 -2.90 13.18 -14.06
CA THR A 413 -1.92 12.27 -14.67
C THR A 413 -2.60 10.97 -15.05
N TYR A 414 -2.24 10.40 -16.19
CA TYR A 414 -2.83 9.17 -16.67
C TYR A 414 -1.80 8.19 -17.24
N LEU A 415 -2.12 6.91 -17.13
CA LEU A 415 -1.50 5.80 -17.86
C LEU A 415 -2.62 5.05 -18.60
N ILE A 416 -2.39 4.76 -19.86
CA ILE A 416 -3.23 3.86 -20.66
C ILE A 416 -2.34 2.71 -21.12
N GLU A 417 -2.76 1.48 -20.89
CA GLU A 417 -2.07 0.31 -21.41
C GLU A 417 -3.04 -0.66 -22.11
N GLY A 418 -2.55 -1.35 -23.13
CA GLY A 418 -3.35 -2.22 -23.99
C GLY A 418 -2.85 -2.22 -25.43
N GLU A 419 -3.75 -2.51 -26.36
CA GLU A 419 -3.47 -2.50 -27.79
C GLU A 419 -3.49 -1.08 -28.38
N LYS A 420 -2.81 -0.90 -29.52
CA LYS A 420 -2.57 0.42 -30.13
C LYS A 420 -3.84 1.23 -30.37
N ASP A 421 -4.87 0.59 -30.91
CA ASP A 421 -6.10 1.27 -31.32
C ASP A 421 -6.95 1.67 -30.11
N ASP A 422 -7.06 0.79 -29.11
CA ASP A 422 -7.72 1.09 -27.83
C ASP A 422 -7.02 2.25 -27.12
N VAL A 423 -5.68 2.22 -27.03
CA VAL A 423 -4.90 3.27 -26.40
C VAL A 423 -5.14 4.63 -27.09
N ASN A 424 -5.18 4.65 -28.43
CA ASN A 424 -5.44 5.87 -29.19
C ASN A 424 -6.86 6.40 -29.00
N ALA A 425 -7.86 5.50 -29.00
CA ALA A 425 -9.26 5.86 -28.81
C ALA A 425 -9.52 6.44 -27.42
N ILE A 426 -9.00 5.79 -26.37
CA ILE A 426 -9.11 6.25 -24.98
C ILE A 426 -8.45 7.63 -24.83
N GLU A 427 -7.23 7.81 -25.34
CA GLU A 427 -6.51 9.08 -25.20
C GLU A 427 -7.22 10.23 -25.92
N THR A 428 -7.76 9.97 -27.12
CA THR A 428 -8.51 10.98 -27.90
C THR A 428 -9.75 11.44 -27.15
N LYS A 429 -10.53 10.49 -26.62
CA LYS A 429 -11.74 10.77 -25.84
C LYS A 429 -11.41 11.51 -24.54
N LEU A 430 -10.31 11.13 -23.88
CA LEU A 430 -9.81 11.76 -22.66
C LEU A 430 -9.47 13.24 -22.91
N LYS A 431 -8.68 13.54 -23.95
CA LYS A 431 -8.29 14.92 -24.31
C LYS A 431 -9.50 15.77 -24.71
N LYS A 432 -10.43 15.23 -25.50
CA LYS A 432 -11.67 15.92 -25.87
C LYS A 432 -12.53 16.27 -24.65
N THR A 433 -12.58 15.37 -23.67
CA THR A 433 -13.36 15.58 -22.43
C THR A 433 -12.67 16.60 -21.52
N ALA A 434 -11.35 16.53 -21.41
CA ALA A 434 -10.56 17.52 -20.68
C ALA A 434 -10.80 18.94 -21.19
N TRP A 435 -10.87 19.13 -22.52
CA TRP A 435 -11.10 20.44 -23.13
C TRP A 435 -12.39 21.12 -22.66
N LYS A 436 -13.45 20.37 -22.36
CA LYS A 436 -14.72 20.91 -21.82
C LYS A 436 -14.56 21.60 -20.47
N TYR A 437 -13.54 21.20 -19.72
CA TYR A 437 -13.21 21.71 -18.39
C TYR A 437 -11.92 22.53 -18.40
N TRP A 438 -11.55 23.08 -19.56
CA TRP A 438 -10.32 23.83 -19.74
C TRP A 438 -9.08 23.00 -19.34
N GLY A 439 -9.09 21.70 -19.62
CA GLY A 439 -7.95 20.83 -19.39
C GLY A 439 -6.97 20.92 -20.56
N ILE A 440 -5.71 21.29 -20.30
CA ILE A 440 -4.65 21.38 -21.31
C ILE A 440 -3.66 20.23 -21.14
N SER A 441 -3.40 19.49 -22.20
CA SER A 441 -2.44 18.37 -22.19
C SER A 441 -1.02 18.87 -21.93
N ALA A 442 -0.41 18.44 -20.83
CA ALA A 442 0.92 18.85 -20.38
C ALA A 442 2.05 17.86 -20.75
N GLY A 443 1.74 16.87 -21.58
CA GLY A 443 2.71 15.89 -22.11
C GLY A 443 3.00 14.72 -21.17
N LYS A 444 3.89 13.82 -21.59
CA LYS A 444 4.14 12.54 -20.91
C LYS A 444 5.01 12.63 -19.65
N LYS A 445 5.91 13.61 -19.58
CA LYS A 445 6.95 13.72 -18.54
C LYS A 445 6.37 13.75 -17.13
N TYR A 446 5.29 14.51 -16.91
CA TYR A 446 4.64 14.57 -15.60
C TYR A 446 3.95 13.26 -15.23
N GLY A 447 3.36 12.56 -16.21
CA GLY A 447 2.75 11.24 -16.00
C GLY A 447 3.78 10.18 -15.59
N GLU A 448 4.88 10.07 -16.35
CA GLU A 448 5.99 9.14 -16.04
C GLU A 448 6.57 9.41 -14.65
N ARG A 449 6.80 10.69 -14.32
CA ARG A 449 7.32 11.11 -13.03
C ARG A 449 6.36 10.80 -11.89
N ALA A 450 5.07 11.12 -12.03
CA ALA A 450 4.08 10.85 -10.99
C ALA A 450 3.96 9.35 -10.71
N TYR A 451 4.10 8.52 -11.75
CA TYR A 451 4.16 7.07 -11.60
C TYR A 451 5.37 6.64 -10.78
N LEU A 452 6.58 7.09 -11.15
CA LEU A 452 7.83 6.75 -10.44
C LEU A 452 7.84 7.24 -8.98
N MET A 453 7.31 8.43 -8.74
CA MET A 453 7.18 9.03 -7.40
C MET A 453 6.37 8.19 -6.42
N THR A 454 5.50 7.33 -6.94
CA THR A 454 4.70 6.39 -6.14
C THR A 454 5.59 5.44 -5.33
N LEU A 455 6.72 5.02 -5.88
CA LEU A 455 7.66 4.09 -5.21
C LEU A 455 8.55 4.81 -4.19
N THR A 456 8.68 6.14 -4.27
CA THR A 456 9.63 6.90 -3.45
C THR A 456 8.98 7.75 -2.36
N VAL A 457 7.65 7.90 -2.38
CA VAL A 457 6.91 8.77 -1.44
C VAL A 457 7.13 8.40 0.03
N CYS A 458 7.28 7.13 0.36
CA CYS A 458 7.50 6.70 1.74
C CYS A 458 8.90 7.07 2.26
N TYR A 459 9.93 7.14 1.39
CA TYR A 459 11.24 7.66 1.79
C TYR A 459 11.20 9.18 2.06
N ILE A 460 10.29 9.90 1.39
CA ILE A 460 10.08 11.34 1.64
C ILE A 460 9.47 11.54 3.03
N ARG A 461 8.52 10.69 3.44
CA ARG A 461 7.99 10.70 4.81
C ARG A 461 9.12 10.57 5.82
N ASP A 462 10.00 9.59 5.65
CA ASP A 462 11.11 9.34 6.58
C ASP A 462 12.01 10.58 6.69
N PHE A 463 12.38 11.19 5.57
CA PHE A 463 13.14 12.45 5.53
C PHE A 463 12.48 13.58 6.31
N PHE A 464 11.17 13.78 6.16
CA PHE A 464 10.47 14.81 6.90
C PHE A 464 10.30 14.49 8.38
N PHE A 465 10.22 13.20 8.71
CA PHE A 465 10.16 12.73 10.08
C PHE A 465 11.45 13.09 10.82
N ASP A 466 12.63 12.93 10.19
CA ASP A 466 13.93 13.41 10.72
C ASP A 466 13.94 14.91 11.02
N MET A 467 13.15 15.69 10.28
CA MET A 467 13.01 17.14 10.48
C MET A 467 12.00 17.51 11.56
N GLY A 468 11.37 16.53 12.23
CA GLY A 468 10.37 16.77 13.28
C GLY A 468 8.94 16.97 12.76
N PHE A 469 8.65 16.60 11.50
CA PHE A 469 7.29 16.63 10.99
C PHE A 469 6.61 15.26 11.12
N LEU A 470 5.32 15.27 11.46
CA LEU A 470 4.49 14.08 11.38
C LEU A 470 3.59 14.17 10.15
N PHE A 471 3.60 13.12 9.35
CA PHE A 471 2.84 13.01 8.10
C PHE A 471 2.06 11.70 8.07
N ASP A 472 0.86 11.74 7.53
CA ASP A 472 0.04 10.56 7.27
C ASP A 472 -0.87 10.79 6.05
N SER A 473 -1.61 9.76 5.67
CA SER A 473 -2.66 9.84 4.67
C SER A 473 -3.93 9.15 5.14
N ILE A 474 -5.07 9.67 4.65
CA ILE A 474 -6.41 9.12 4.87
C ILE A 474 -7.15 9.11 3.54
N GLU A 475 -7.91 8.05 3.28
CA GLU A 475 -8.32 7.70 1.92
C GLU A 475 -9.78 7.22 1.81
N PRO A 476 -10.77 8.02 2.21
CA PRO A 476 -12.16 7.62 2.03
C PRO A 476 -12.53 7.46 0.55
N SER A 477 -13.46 6.55 0.29
CA SER A 477 -14.31 6.61 -0.89
C SER A 477 -15.65 7.28 -0.57
N VAL A 478 -16.21 7.97 -1.56
CA VAL A 478 -17.44 8.74 -1.42
C VAL A 478 -18.20 8.77 -2.75
N SER A 479 -19.53 8.88 -2.69
CA SER A 479 -20.35 9.06 -3.89
C SER A 479 -20.03 10.39 -4.59
N TRP A 480 -20.21 10.43 -5.92
CA TRP A 480 -19.98 11.65 -6.70
C TRP A 480 -20.81 12.84 -6.22
N SER A 481 -22.04 12.61 -5.74
CA SER A 481 -22.93 13.65 -5.21
C SER A 481 -22.43 14.30 -3.92
N LYS A 482 -21.49 13.67 -3.21
CA LYS A 482 -20.95 14.13 -1.92
C LYS A 482 -19.45 14.42 -1.97
N SER A 483 -18.78 14.15 -3.09
CA SER A 483 -17.32 14.24 -3.18
C SER A 483 -16.80 15.65 -2.90
N TRP A 484 -17.39 16.66 -3.55
CA TRP A 484 -16.96 18.05 -3.37
C TRP A 484 -17.30 18.61 -2.00
N SER A 485 -18.50 18.30 -1.47
CA SER A 485 -18.89 18.74 -0.13
C SER A 485 -18.02 18.11 0.96
N MET A 486 -17.67 16.83 0.85
CA MET A 486 -16.70 16.16 1.73
C MET A 486 -15.33 16.83 1.67
N ILE A 487 -14.79 17.06 0.47
CA ILE A 487 -13.48 17.71 0.30
C ILE A 487 -13.48 19.10 0.95
N ASN A 488 -14.50 19.92 0.71
CA ASN A 488 -14.63 21.26 1.31
C ASN A 488 -14.74 21.21 2.84
N ALA A 489 -15.55 20.31 3.38
CA ALA A 489 -15.70 20.15 4.82
C ALA A 489 -14.36 19.79 5.48
N ILE A 490 -13.60 18.88 4.88
CA ILE A 490 -12.29 18.45 5.39
C ILE A 490 -11.27 19.58 5.33
N MET A 491 -11.21 20.32 4.22
CA MET A 491 -10.33 21.50 4.09
C MET A 491 -10.66 22.57 5.13
N ASN A 492 -11.95 22.83 5.36
CA ASN A 492 -12.40 23.82 6.34
C ASN A 492 -12.06 23.40 7.77
N VAL A 493 -12.41 22.17 8.15
CA VAL A 493 -12.12 21.63 9.49
C VAL A 493 -10.62 21.58 9.75
N TRP A 494 -9.81 21.17 8.78
CA TRP A 494 -8.36 21.18 8.94
C TRP A 494 -7.82 22.60 9.18
N LYS A 495 -8.25 23.57 8.37
CA LYS A 495 -7.85 24.98 8.50
C LYS A 495 -8.26 25.56 9.85
N GLU A 496 -9.48 25.29 10.29
CA GLU A 496 -10.01 25.76 11.57
C GLU A 496 -9.22 25.18 12.76
N GLU A 497 -9.05 23.86 12.80
CA GLU A 497 -8.42 23.18 13.93
C GLU A 497 -6.93 23.45 14.04
N THR A 498 -6.22 23.55 12.91
CA THR A 498 -4.80 23.92 12.91
C THR A 498 -4.60 25.41 13.20
N GLY A 499 -5.51 26.27 12.76
CA GLY A 499 -5.52 27.69 13.07
C GLY A 499 -5.73 27.97 14.56
N LYS A 500 -6.68 27.29 15.22
CA LYS A 500 -6.91 27.38 16.68
C LYS A 500 -5.67 27.02 17.50
N ARG A 501 -4.86 26.08 17.00
CA ARG A 501 -3.64 25.59 17.66
C ARG A 501 -2.39 26.38 17.29
N ASN A 502 -2.48 27.28 16.30
CA ASN A 502 -1.35 28.05 15.78
C ASN A 502 -0.14 27.16 15.38
N ILE A 503 -0.42 26.00 14.77
CA ILE A 503 0.62 25.06 14.32
C ILE A 503 0.83 25.14 12.82
N PHE A 504 2.08 24.97 12.39
CA PHE A 504 2.35 24.72 10.99
C PHE A 504 1.66 23.43 10.55
N ASN A 505 1.05 23.47 9.38
CA ASN A 505 0.31 22.37 8.83
C ASN A 505 0.37 22.34 7.31
N ILE A 506 0.15 21.15 6.76
CA ILE A 506 -0.06 20.95 5.34
C ILE A 506 -1.21 19.97 5.14
N LEU A 507 -2.01 20.23 4.11
CA LEU A 507 -3.07 19.36 3.62
C LEU A 507 -2.99 19.39 2.09
N ALA A 508 -2.82 18.24 1.48
CA ALA A 508 -2.70 18.07 0.04
C ALA A 508 -3.63 16.95 -0.43
N LEU A 509 -4.31 17.18 -1.56
CA LEU A 509 -5.38 16.33 -2.05
C LEU A 509 -4.95 15.54 -3.29
N ARG A 510 -5.41 14.30 -3.37
CA ARG A 510 -5.28 13.46 -4.56
C ARG A 510 -6.53 12.63 -4.78
N ILE A 511 -7.17 12.73 -5.93
CA ILE A 511 -8.06 11.66 -6.40
C ILE A 511 -7.18 10.56 -6.99
N SER A 512 -7.29 9.37 -6.42
CA SER A 512 -6.48 8.21 -6.80
C SER A 512 -7.22 7.23 -7.72
N GLN A 513 -8.54 7.11 -7.54
CA GLN A 513 -9.39 6.15 -8.20
C GLN A 513 -10.76 6.75 -8.48
N ILE A 514 -11.32 6.40 -9.62
CA ILE A 514 -12.69 6.72 -10.01
C ILE A 514 -13.51 5.44 -10.13
N TYR A 515 -14.79 5.54 -9.80
CA TYR A 515 -15.79 4.50 -9.97
C TYR A 515 -17.00 5.10 -10.68
N ASN A 516 -17.86 4.25 -11.26
CA ASN A 516 -19.07 4.73 -11.90
C ASN A 516 -19.96 5.55 -10.94
N ASN A 517 -19.95 5.21 -9.65
CA ASN A 517 -20.79 5.79 -8.60
C ASN A 517 -20.03 6.65 -7.57
N GLY A 518 -18.70 6.72 -7.63
CA GLY A 518 -17.93 7.46 -6.63
C GLY A 518 -16.45 7.60 -6.95
N VAL A 519 -15.70 8.04 -5.94
CA VAL A 519 -14.28 8.37 -6.08
C VAL A 519 -13.54 8.05 -4.78
N CYS A 520 -12.28 7.64 -4.89
CA CYS A 520 -11.36 7.58 -3.75
C CYS A 520 -10.58 8.90 -3.67
N VAL A 521 -10.63 9.56 -2.51
CA VAL A 521 -9.91 10.81 -2.25
C VAL A 521 -8.86 10.56 -1.18
N TYR A 522 -7.60 10.72 -1.53
CA TYR A 522 -6.49 10.78 -0.57
C TYR A 522 -6.31 12.20 -0.07
N PHE A 523 -6.26 12.32 1.25
CA PHE A 523 -5.80 13.51 1.95
C PHE A 523 -4.46 13.17 2.58
N TYR A 524 -3.40 13.83 2.11
CA TYR A 524 -2.10 13.83 2.75
C TYR A 524 -2.05 15.01 3.70
N TYR A 525 -1.79 14.77 4.97
CA TYR A 525 -1.77 15.81 5.97
C TYR A 525 -0.55 15.67 6.87
N GLY A 526 -0.08 16.80 7.38
CA GLY A 526 1.08 16.83 8.25
C GLY A 526 1.15 18.07 9.11
N ILE A 527 1.86 17.96 10.23
CA ILE A 527 2.13 19.05 11.18
C ILE A 527 3.61 19.07 11.54
N GLY A 528 4.07 20.18 12.10
CA GLY A 528 5.44 20.35 12.57
C GLY A 528 6.24 21.40 11.79
N PRO A 529 7.53 21.58 12.05
CA PRO A 529 8.29 20.83 13.05
C PRO A 529 7.98 21.35 14.45
N THR A 530 7.73 20.46 15.42
CA THR A 530 7.64 20.86 16.85
C THR A 530 8.57 19.97 17.68
N THR A 531 9.06 20.53 18.78
CA THR A 531 9.88 19.87 19.79
C THR A 531 9.06 19.46 21.03
N GLU A 532 7.74 19.62 20.98
CA GLU A 532 6.84 19.36 22.11
C GLU A 532 6.60 17.85 22.31
N TYR A 533 6.48 17.44 23.57
CA TYR A 533 6.27 16.04 23.97
C TYR A 533 4.88 15.48 23.57
N ASP A 534 3.94 16.32 23.14
CA ASP A 534 2.56 15.96 22.80
C ASP A 534 2.26 15.95 21.29
N GLN A 535 3.26 16.15 20.42
CA GLN A 535 3.04 16.24 18.96
C GLN A 535 2.26 15.04 18.39
N LEU A 536 2.57 13.82 18.83
CA LEU A 536 1.85 12.62 18.40
C LEU A 536 0.37 12.66 18.86
N GLN A 537 0.12 13.11 20.09
CA GLN A 537 -1.25 13.23 20.61
C GLN A 537 -2.05 14.24 19.79
N ILE A 538 -1.49 15.44 19.56
CA ILE A 538 -2.12 16.47 18.71
C ILE A 538 -2.40 15.92 17.30
N PHE A 539 -1.45 15.19 16.72
CA PHE A 539 -1.59 14.59 15.40
C PHE A 539 -2.75 13.57 15.36
N GLU A 540 -2.85 12.71 16.37
CA GLU A 540 -3.91 11.71 16.48
C GLU A 540 -5.29 12.32 16.74
N GLU A 541 -5.36 13.42 17.52
CA GLU A 541 -6.57 14.21 17.71
C GLU A 541 -7.05 14.81 16.38
N LEU A 542 -6.18 15.47 15.63
CA LEU A 542 -6.50 16.00 14.31
C LEU A 542 -6.93 14.89 13.34
N THR A 543 -6.25 13.74 13.37
CA THR A 543 -6.61 12.56 12.56
C THR A 543 -8.04 12.09 12.88
N ASN A 544 -8.41 12.07 14.16
CA ASN A 544 -9.77 11.69 14.59
C ASN A 544 -10.81 12.72 14.14
N ILE A 545 -10.49 14.00 14.20
CA ILE A 545 -11.37 15.07 13.72
C ILE A 545 -11.61 14.94 12.21
N LEU A 546 -10.55 14.72 11.42
CA LEU A 546 -10.66 14.46 9.98
C LEU A 546 -11.54 13.24 9.71
N ARG A 547 -11.31 12.14 10.43
CA ARG A 547 -12.12 10.91 10.30
C ARG A 547 -13.60 11.16 10.57
N LYS A 548 -13.91 11.90 11.64
CA LYS A 548 -15.29 12.26 11.99
C LYS A 548 -15.94 13.11 10.90
N ALA A 549 -15.22 14.10 10.36
CA ALA A 549 -15.71 14.94 9.25
C ALA A 549 -16.00 14.11 7.99
N ILE A 550 -15.11 13.18 7.64
CA ILE A 550 -15.29 12.23 6.53
C ILE A 550 -16.58 11.42 6.68
N LEU A 551 -16.75 10.76 7.83
CA LEU A 551 -17.92 9.91 8.07
C LEU A 551 -19.23 10.72 8.05
N THR A 552 -19.22 11.92 8.64
CA THR A 552 -20.40 12.81 8.70
C THR A 552 -20.81 13.34 7.33
N THR A 553 -19.84 13.51 6.41
CA THR A 553 -20.08 14.01 5.05
C THR A 553 -20.36 12.90 4.04
N GLY A 554 -20.39 11.64 4.49
CA GLY A 554 -20.76 10.48 3.69
C GLY A 554 -19.59 9.77 3.02
N GLY A 555 -18.35 10.09 3.38
CA GLY A 555 -17.19 9.26 3.06
C GLY A 555 -17.17 8.00 3.91
N ASN A 556 -16.60 6.92 3.38
CA ASN A 556 -16.46 5.67 4.11
C ASN A 556 -15.26 5.67 5.08
N LEU A 557 -15.10 4.60 5.86
CA LEU A 557 -14.03 4.50 6.85
C LEU A 557 -12.63 4.37 6.23
N SER A 558 -12.54 3.59 5.15
CA SER A 558 -11.33 3.30 4.38
C SER A 558 -11.74 2.78 3.00
N HIS A 559 -11.07 3.22 1.95
CA HIS A 559 -11.19 2.60 0.64
C HIS A 559 -10.33 1.32 0.52
N HIS A 560 -9.11 1.31 1.06
CA HIS A 560 -8.14 0.21 0.87
C HIS A 560 -7.02 0.11 1.92
N HIS A 561 -6.86 1.07 2.84
CA HIS A 561 -5.90 0.90 3.95
C HIS A 561 -6.34 -0.22 4.91
N GLY A 562 -7.65 -0.36 5.09
CA GLY A 562 -8.26 -1.27 6.06
C GLY A 562 -8.64 -0.55 7.35
N VAL A 563 -8.96 -1.33 8.35
CA VAL A 563 -9.42 -0.87 9.66
C VAL A 563 -8.31 -1.03 10.69
N GLY A 564 -7.71 -2.23 10.74
CA GLY A 564 -6.77 -2.66 11.76
C GLY A 564 -7.24 -2.32 13.17
N LYS A 565 -6.30 -1.87 14.00
CA LYS A 565 -6.59 -1.31 15.32
C LYS A 565 -6.81 0.20 15.27
N LYS A 566 -6.16 0.89 14.32
CA LYS A 566 -6.22 2.36 14.16
C LYS A 566 -7.64 2.90 14.02
N SER A 567 -8.47 2.21 13.24
CA SER A 567 -9.83 2.65 12.90
C SER A 567 -10.92 1.77 13.54
N SER A 568 -10.55 0.78 14.34
CA SER A 568 -11.46 -0.20 14.97
C SER A 568 -12.64 0.45 15.70
N LYS A 569 -12.40 1.54 16.44
CA LYS A 569 -13.46 2.27 17.17
C LYS A 569 -14.60 2.81 16.29
N TRP A 570 -14.34 3.02 14.99
CA TRP A 570 -15.32 3.51 14.02
C TRP A 570 -15.99 2.39 13.22
N TYR A 571 -15.46 1.16 13.30
CA TYR A 571 -15.94 0.03 12.52
C TYR A 571 -17.39 -0.37 12.84
N PRO A 572 -17.83 -0.46 14.11
CA PRO A 572 -19.23 -0.81 14.42
C PRO A 572 -20.27 0.14 13.81
N ALA A 573 -19.94 1.44 13.72
CA ALA A 573 -20.80 2.42 13.06
C ALA A 573 -20.82 2.26 11.53
N SER A 574 -19.80 1.63 10.95
CA SER A 574 -19.66 1.44 9.50
C SER A 574 -20.36 0.17 8.98
N VAL A 575 -20.43 -0.89 9.80
CA VAL A 575 -21.01 -2.19 9.39
C VAL A 575 -22.28 -2.58 10.16
N SER A 576 -22.77 -1.71 11.05
CA SER A 576 -23.87 -1.94 12.00
C SER A 576 -23.53 -2.94 13.12
N ARG A 577 -24.33 -2.92 14.20
CA ARG A 577 -24.24 -3.90 15.28
C ARG A 577 -24.38 -5.35 14.76
N VAL A 578 -25.34 -5.60 13.88
CA VAL A 578 -25.57 -6.96 13.34
C VAL A 578 -24.38 -7.44 12.52
N GLY A 579 -23.72 -6.56 11.76
CA GLY A 579 -22.49 -6.89 11.03
C GLY A 579 -21.36 -7.29 11.97
N VAL A 580 -21.20 -6.56 13.08
CA VAL A 580 -20.26 -6.91 14.15
C VAL A 580 -20.60 -8.27 14.77
N ASP A 581 -21.86 -8.54 15.06
CA ASP A 581 -22.31 -9.80 15.66
C ASP A 581 -22.04 -10.99 14.72
N VAL A 582 -22.28 -10.84 13.42
CA VAL A 582 -21.96 -11.85 12.40
C VAL A 582 -20.46 -12.12 12.33
N PHE A 583 -19.64 -11.06 12.32
CA PHE A 583 -18.18 -11.23 12.34
C PHE A 583 -17.71 -11.98 13.59
N ASN A 584 -18.20 -11.60 14.77
CA ASN A 584 -17.87 -12.28 16.02
C ASN A 584 -18.34 -13.75 16.03
N ALA A 585 -19.50 -14.05 15.46
CA ALA A 585 -19.99 -15.42 15.32
C ALA A 585 -19.05 -16.26 14.42
N ILE A 586 -18.58 -15.70 13.30
CA ILE A 586 -17.59 -16.36 12.44
C ILE A 586 -16.28 -16.57 13.21
N LYS A 587 -15.73 -15.52 13.83
CA LYS A 587 -14.49 -15.56 14.61
C LYS A 587 -14.54 -16.65 15.69
N SER A 588 -15.57 -16.64 16.53
CA SER A 588 -15.74 -17.63 17.61
C SER A 588 -15.86 -19.07 17.10
N LYS A 589 -16.37 -19.27 15.88
CA LYS A 589 -16.53 -20.60 15.29
C LYS A 589 -15.27 -21.12 14.63
N VAL A 590 -14.56 -20.27 13.87
CA VAL A 590 -13.34 -20.67 13.13
C VAL A 590 -12.08 -20.56 13.98
N ASP A 591 -12.15 -19.84 15.11
CA ASP A 591 -11.06 -19.61 16.04
C ASP A 591 -11.50 -19.59 17.52
N PRO A 592 -12.04 -20.71 18.05
CA PRO A 592 -12.62 -20.77 19.41
C PRO A 592 -11.61 -20.54 20.54
N LYS A 593 -10.31 -20.77 20.29
CA LYS A 593 -9.23 -20.49 21.25
C LYS A 593 -8.57 -19.13 21.04
N ASN A 594 -9.09 -18.33 20.09
CA ASN A 594 -8.51 -17.06 19.68
C ASN A 594 -7.00 -17.18 19.40
N VAL A 595 -6.58 -18.18 18.62
CA VAL A 595 -5.20 -18.36 18.15
C VAL A 595 -4.77 -17.14 17.32
N PHE A 596 -5.67 -16.57 16.54
CA PHE A 596 -5.44 -15.38 15.72
C PHE A 596 -5.89 -14.11 16.46
N ASP A 597 -5.38 -13.91 17.67
CA ASP A 597 -5.70 -12.75 18.53
C ASP A 597 -4.94 -11.48 18.14
N VAL A 598 -5.19 -11.02 16.92
CA VAL A 598 -4.55 -9.80 16.39
C VAL A 598 -5.29 -8.53 16.86
N GLY A 599 -6.56 -8.67 17.28
CA GLY A 599 -7.44 -7.59 17.74
C GLY A 599 -7.76 -6.52 16.69
N ASN A 600 -7.67 -6.86 15.40
CA ASN A 600 -8.07 -5.98 14.30
C ASN A 600 -9.60 -6.00 14.10
N LEU A 601 -10.14 -4.97 13.43
CA LEU A 601 -11.57 -4.78 13.11
C LEU A 601 -12.45 -4.49 14.34
N VAL A 602 -12.70 -5.52 15.14
CA VAL A 602 -13.50 -5.47 16.36
C VAL A 602 -12.68 -6.16 17.43
N GLU A 603 -12.57 -5.51 18.58
CA GLU A 603 -11.94 -6.15 19.73
C GLU A 603 -12.83 -7.30 20.22
N ASP A 604 -12.34 -8.53 20.11
CA ASP A 604 -13.05 -9.73 20.55
C ASP A 604 -13.32 -9.63 22.07
N LYS A 605 -14.58 -9.84 22.46
CA LYS A 605 -15.00 -9.80 23.87
C LYS A 605 -14.89 -11.17 24.54
N SER A 606 -14.65 -12.23 23.78
CA SER A 606 -14.43 -13.56 24.32
C SER A 606 -13.00 -13.66 24.84
N ARG A 607 -12.83 -13.77 26.17
CA ARG A 607 -11.55 -14.22 26.73
C ARG A 607 -11.32 -15.64 26.26
N ALA A 608 -10.09 -15.96 25.81
CA ALA A 608 -9.69 -17.35 25.70
C ALA A 608 -9.94 -17.99 27.07
N LYS A 609 -10.83 -18.99 27.13
CA LYS A 609 -10.98 -19.79 28.34
C LYS A 609 -9.70 -20.62 28.45
N LEU A 610 -8.80 -20.20 29.35
CA LEU A 610 -7.60 -20.94 29.74
C LEU A 610 -7.97 -22.34 30.20
#